data_AF-A0A089M9T4-F1
#
_entry.id   AF-A0A089M9T4-F1
#
_cell.length_a   1.000
_cell.length_b   1.000
_cell.length_c   1.000
_cell.angle_alpha   90.00
_cell.angle_beta   90.00
_cell.angle_gamma   90.00
#
_symmetry.space_group_name_H-M   'P 1'
#
loop_
_entity.id
_entity.type
_entity.pdbx_description
1 polymer ?
#
loop_
_entity_poly.entity_id
_entity_poly.type
_entity_poly.pdbx_seq_one_letter_code
_entity_poly.pdbx_strand_id
1 'polypeptide(L)'
;MPRNIRDITFFVVGAIPLFIYPFVLLANIMSLAGSWTGEEESILKAIVLLFITLTSSYPLTYIICLVLYLIKRIKNKTKNGAVLVSKLPLLPLIHLILVVLVGCLWALLD
;
A
#
# COMPACT_ATOMS: atom_id res chain seq x y z
N MET A 1 -20.12 -8.21 -13.15
CA MET A 1 -20.35 -7.21 -12.09
C MET A 1 -20.39 -5.82 -12.72
N PRO A 2 -21.35 -4.94 -12.34
CA PRO A 2 -21.35 -3.56 -12.80
C PRO A 2 -20.10 -2.81 -12.29
N ARG A 3 -19.53 -1.93 -13.13
CA ARG A 3 -18.23 -1.26 -12.90
C ARG A 3 -18.10 -0.62 -11.51
N ASN A 4 -19.16 0.01 -11.04
CA ASN A 4 -19.19 0.67 -9.74
C ASN A 4 -19.07 -0.30 -8.56
N ILE A 5 -19.67 -1.50 -8.64
CA ILE A 5 -19.60 -2.50 -7.57
C ILE A 5 -18.16 -3.03 -7.44
N ARG A 6 -17.51 -3.31 -8.56
CA ARG A 6 -16.11 -3.78 -8.58
C ARG A 6 -15.16 -2.78 -7.95
N ASP A 7 -15.27 -1.50 -8.32
CA ASP A 7 -14.39 -0.45 -7.81
C ASP A 7 -14.56 -0.26 -6.29
N ILE A 8 -15.80 -0.35 -5.78
CA ILE A 8 -16.09 -0.35 -4.35
C ILE A 8 -15.48 -1.58 -3.67
N THR A 9 -15.65 -2.77 -4.23
CA THR A 9 -15.05 -4.00 -3.68
C THR A 9 -13.54 -3.87 -3.54
N PHE A 10 -12.84 -3.31 -4.54
CA PHE A 10 -11.39 -3.11 -4.46
C PHE A 10 -10.98 -2.16 -3.35
N PHE A 11 -11.72 -1.06 -3.14
CA PHE A 11 -11.46 -0.18 -1.99
C PHE A 11 -11.75 -0.88 -0.66
N VAL A 12 -12.85 -1.64 -0.55
CA VAL A 12 -13.16 -2.38 0.68
C VAL A 12 -12.06 -3.38 1.01
N VAL A 13 -11.60 -4.15 0.02
CA VAL A 13 -10.50 -5.11 0.21
C VAL A 13 -9.20 -4.39 0.58
N GLY A 14 -8.89 -3.27 -0.07
CA GLY A 14 -7.75 -2.42 0.28
C GLY A 14 -7.90 -1.69 1.62
N ALA A 15 -9.09 -1.60 2.19
CA ALA A 15 -9.29 -0.99 3.51
C ALA A 15 -8.96 -1.97 4.64
N ILE A 16 -9.08 -3.28 4.41
CA ILE A 16 -8.89 -4.31 5.44
C ILE A 16 -7.52 -4.19 6.14
N PRO A 17 -6.39 -4.02 5.44
CA PRO A 17 -5.09 -3.88 6.09
C PRO A 17 -4.94 -2.59 6.90
N LEU A 18 -5.74 -1.56 6.65
CA LEU A 18 -5.63 -0.29 7.38
C LEU A 18 -6.03 -0.43 8.86
N PHE A 19 -6.87 -1.40 9.19
CA PHE A 19 -7.28 -1.65 10.57
C PHE A 19 -6.12 -2.14 11.45
N ILE A 20 -5.17 -2.87 10.87
CA ILE A 20 -3.99 -3.38 11.58
C ILE A 20 -2.76 -2.47 11.42
N TYR A 21 -2.87 -1.40 10.63
CA TYR A 21 -1.76 -0.54 10.28
C TYR A 21 -1.04 0.13 11.44
N PRO A 22 -1.72 0.56 12.53
CA PRO A 22 -1.04 1.08 13.71
C PRO A 22 -0.01 0.09 14.28
N PHE A 23 -0.32 -1.21 14.26
CA PHE A 23 0.60 -2.26 14.69
C PHE A 23 1.76 -2.45 13.70
N VAL A 24 1.49 -2.36 12.39
CA VAL A 24 2.53 -2.43 11.36
C VAL A 24 3.52 -1.26 11.48
N LEU A 25 3.02 -0.04 11.68
CA LEU A 25 3.88 1.14 11.90
C LEU A 25 4.68 1.01 13.19
N LEU A 26 4.08 0.48 14.26
CA LEU A 26 4.79 0.22 15.51
C LEU A 26 5.92 -0.80 15.29
N ALA A 27 5.66 -1.89 14.58
CA ALA A 27 6.66 -2.90 14.24
C ALA A 27 7.80 -2.30 13.40
N ASN A 28 7.48 -1.44 12.43
CA ASN A 28 8.48 -0.72 11.64
C ASN A 28 9.37 0.17 12.53
N ILE A 29 8.79 0.92 13.48
CA ILE A 29 9.55 1.76 14.40
C ILE A 29 10.44 0.91 15.31
N MET A 30 9.93 -0.21 15.82
CA MET A 30 10.73 -1.15 16.62
C MET A 30 11.88 -1.75 15.82
N SER A 31 11.63 -2.12 14.56
CA SER A 31 12.67 -2.63 13.65
C SER A 31 13.74 -1.57 13.37
N LEU A 32 13.37 -0.30 13.17
CA LEU A 32 14.34 0.80 13.05
C LEU A 32 15.13 1.05 14.32
N ALA A 33 14.47 0.97 15.48
CA ALA A 33 15.06 1.24 16.79
C ALA A 33 15.95 0.09 17.28
N GLY A 34 15.84 -1.10 16.68
CA GLY A 34 16.76 -2.21 16.89
C GLY A 34 18.20 -1.75 16.62
N SER A 35 19.13 -2.13 17.50
CA SER A 35 20.53 -1.77 17.34
C SER A 35 21.14 -2.54 16.17
N TRP A 36 21.39 -1.85 15.06
CA TRP A 36 22.16 -2.38 13.94
C TRP A 36 23.62 -2.52 14.40
N THR A 37 24.12 -3.75 14.55
CA THR A 37 25.49 -4.02 15.04
C THR A 37 26.58 -3.65 14.02
N GLY A 38 26.18 -3.25 12.80
CA GLY A 38 27.09 -2.96 11.71
C GLY A 38 27.50 -4.19 10.91
N GLU A 39 27.34 -5.39 11.48
CA GLU A 39 27.75 -6.68 10.88
C GLU A 39 26.72 -7.26 9.89
N GLU A 40 25.50 -6.71 9.83
CA GLU A 40 24.48 -7.22 8.92
C GLU A 40 24.80 -6.92 7.44
N GLU A 41 24.45 -7.85 6.57
CA GLU A 41 24.65 -7.71 5.12
C GLU A 41 23.92 -6.48 4.57
N SER A 42 24.63 -5.67 3.77
CA SER A 42 24.10 -4.45 3.15
C SER A 42 22.80 -4.68 2.36
N ILE A 43 22.63 -5.88 1.78
CA ILE A 43 21.44 -6.27 1.03
C ILE A 43 20.23 -6.42 1.96
N LEU A 44 20.40 -7.07 3.11
CA LEU A 44 19.35 -7.24 4.12
C LEU A 44 18.87 -5.86 4.61
N LYS A 45 19.79 -4.97 4.96
CA LYS A 45 19.45 -3.59 5.40
C LYS A 45 18.62 -2.84 4.35
N ALA A 46 18.99 -2.95 3.08
CA ALA A 46 18.26 -2.32 1.99
C ALA A 46 16.83 -2.87 1.85
N ILE A 47 16.65 -4.18 1.99
CA ILE A 47 15.33 -4.84 1.92
C ILE A 47 14.45 -4.41 3.08
N VAL A 48 14.98 -4.37 4.31
CA VAL A 48 14.27 -3.89 5.50
C VAL A 48 13.79 -2.45 5.32
N LEU A 49 14.69 -1.54 4.91
CA LEU A 49 14.32 -0.14 4.64
C LEU A 49 13.27 0.00 3.54
N LEU A 50 13.38 -0.82 2.49
CA LEU A 50 12.42 -0.83 1.39
C LEU A 50 11.04 -1.35 1.85
N PHE A 51 11.02 -2.40 2.68
CA PHE A 51 9.81 -2.92 3.30
C PHE A 51 9.14 -1.85 4.18
N ILE A 52 9.89 -1.19 5.06
CA ILE A 52 9.37 -0.12 5.92
C ILE A 52 8.82 1.04 5.10
N THR A 53 9.49 1.42 4.01
CA THR A 53 9.05 2.52 3.13
C THR A 53 7.73 2.19 2.43
N LEU A 54 7.62 0.98 1.85
CA LEU A 54 6.39 0.52 1.21
C LEU A 54 5.25 0.40 2.23
N THR A 55 5.53 -0.23 3.37
CA THR A 55 4.61 -0.35 4.51
C THR A 55 4.46 0.93 5.33
N SER A 56 4.99 2.08 4.93
CA SER A 56 4.60 3.37 5.53
C SER A 56 3.85 4.24 4.53
N SER A 57 4.09 4.02 3.24
CA SER A 57 3.45 4.75 2.14
C SER A 57 2.12 4.14 1.68
N TYR A 58 1.77 2.91 2.07
CA TYR A 58 0.49 2.29 1.72
C TYR A 58 -0.76 3.06 2.23
N PRO A 59 -0.85 3.54 3.49
CA PRO A 59 -2.02 4.29 3.96
C PRO A 59 -2.20 5.58 3.17
N LEU A 60 -1.08 6.25 2.88
CA LEU A 60 -1.06 7.43 2.02
C LEU A 60 -1.55 7.09 0.61
N THR A 61 -1.04 6.01 0.02
CA THR A 61 -1.46 5.54 -1.32
C THR A 61 -2.96 5.26 -1.35
N TYR A 62 -3.49 4.58 -0.33
CA TYR A 62 -4.90 4.28 -0.21
C TYR A 62 -5.74 5.56 -0.08
N ILE A 63 -5.40 6.46 0.85
CA ILE A 63 -6.11 7.72 1.09
C ILE A 63 -6.10 8.59 -0.16
N ILE A 64 -4.95 8.75 -0.82
CA ILE A 64 -4.82 9.53 -2.06
C ILE A 64 -5.71 8.94 -3.16
N CYS A 65 -5.70 7.61 -3.35
CA CYS A 65 -6.55 6.95 -4.34
C CYS A 65 -8.04 7.14 -4.04
N LEU A 66 -8.44 7.02 -2.77
CA LEU A 66 -9.82 7.19 -2.34
C LEU A 66 -10.29 8.63 -2.52
N VAL A 67 -9.50 9.62 -2.10
CA VAL A 67 -9.81 11.04 -2.24
C VAL A 67 -9.92 11.42 -3.72
N LEU A 68 -8.97 11.00 -4.57
CA LEU A 68 -9.03 11.28 -6.00
C LEU A 68 -10.24 10.61 -6.68
N TYR A 69 -10.60 9.39 -6.25
CA TYR A 69 -11.81 8.71 -6.72
C TYR A 69 -13.08 9.48 -6.35
N LEU A 70 -13.21 9.94 -5.10
CA LEU A 70 -14.35 10.73 -4.63
C LEU A 70 -14.45 12.09 -5.36
N ILE A 71 -13.34 12.82 -5.47
CA ILE A 71 -13.31 14.12 -6.19
C ILE A 71 -13.74 13.94 -7.64
N LYS A 72 -13.23 12.91 -8.33
CA LYS A 72 -13.58 12.66 -9.74
C LYS A 72 -15.02 12.17 -9.90
N ARG A 73 -15.56 11.40 -8.94
CA ARG A 73 -16.97 10.99 -8.91
C ARG A 73 -17.90 12.20 -8.78
N ILE A 74 -17.52 13.20 -8.00
CA ILE A 74 -18.29 14.44 -7.81
C ILE A 74 -18.15 15.37 -9.03
N LYS A 75 -16.94 15.53 -9.59
CA LYS A 75 -16.66 16.50 -10.68
C LYS A 75 -17.00 16.02 -12.09
N ASN A 76 -17.05 14.72 -12.39
CA ASN A 76 -17.08 14.25 -13.78
C ASN A 76 -18.28 13.34 -14.12
N LYS A 77 -19.27 13.94 -14.79
CA LYS A 77 -20.22 13.31 -15.73
C LYS A 77 -19.62 13.14 -17.14
N THR A 78 -18.36 13.53 -17.37
CA THR A 78 -17.74 13.67 -18.70
C THR A 78 -17.02 12.39 -19.14
N LYS A 79 -17.48 11.84 -20.28
CA LYS A 79 -17.22 10.48 -20.80
C LYS A 79 -15.76 10.01 -20.91
N ASN A 80 -14.77 10.91 -21.00
CA ASN A 80 -13.36 10.51 -21.19
C ASN A 80 -12.55 10.36 -19.88
N GLY A 81 -13.05 10.85 -18.74
CA GLY A 81 -12.40 10.68 -17.44
C GLY A 81 -12.60 9.29 -16.81
N ALA A 82 -13.55 8.51 -17.34
CA ALA A 82 -13.99 7.24 -16.76
C ALA A 82 -12.92 6.14 -16.80
N VAL A 83 -12.00 6.17 -17.78
CA VAL A 83 -10.95 5.15 -17.91
C VAL A 83 -9.92 5.28 -16.78
N LEU A 84 -9.51 6.51 -16.46
CA LEU A 84 -8.52 6.75 -15.40
C LEU A 84 -9.13 6.46 -14.02
N VAL A 85 -10.40 6.82 -13.80
CA VAL A 85 -11.15 6.51 -12.57
C VAL A 85 -11.26 5.00 -12.34
N SER A 86 -11.41 4.21 -13.42
CA SER A 86 -11.57 2.76 -13.31
C SER A 86 -10.31 2.00 -12.89
N LYS A 87 -9.13 2.61 -13.01
CA LYS A 87 -7.84 2.00 -12.64
C LYS A 87 -7.30 2.48 -11.28
N LEU A 88 -7.81 3.59 -10.74
CA LEU A 88 -7.40 4.10 -9.42
C LEU A 88 -7.56 3.08 -8.28
N PRO A 89 -8.68 2.31 -8.18
CA PRO A 89 -8.88 1.35 -7.10
C PRO A 89 -7.93 0.14 -7.15
N LEU A 90 -7.30 -0.11 -8.30
CA LEU A 90 -6.30 -1.17 -8.47
C LEU A 90 -4.95 -0.80 -7.87
N LEU A 91 -4.63 0.50 -7.76
CA LEU A 91 -3.31 0.94 -7.30
C LEU A 91 -3.00 0.52 -5.85
N PRO A 92 -3.91 0.67 -4.86
CA PRO A 92 -3.67 0.17 -3.51
C PRO A 92 -3.48 -1.34 -3.47
N LEU A 93 -4.19 -2.11 -4.30
CA LEU A 93 -4.03 -3.56 -4.37
C LEU A 93 -2.66 -3.97 -4.92
N ILE A 94 -2.18 -3.28 -5.97
CA ILE A 94 -0.85 -3.50 -6.52
C ILE A 94 0.23 -3.15 -5.48
N HIS A 95 0.05 -2.05 -4.75
CA HIS A 95 0.96 -1.67 -3.67
C HIS A 95 0.97 -2.75 -2.56
N LEU A 96 -0.19 -3.28 -2.18
CA LEU A 96 -0.29 -4.37 -1.20
C LEU A 96 0.48 -5.62 -1.67
N ILE A 97 0.30 -6.02 -2.93
CA ILE A 97 1.05 -7.15 -3.51
C ILE A 97 2.56 -6.91 -3.43
N LEU A 98 3.01 -5.69 -3.76
CA LEU A 98 4.43 -5.33 -3.67
C LEU A 98 4.96 -5.41 -2.23
N VAL A 99 4.20 -4.93 -1.25
CA VAL A 99 4.52 -5.05 0.18
C VAL A 99 4.69 -6.52 0.57
N VAL A 100 3.76 -7.38 0.16
CA VAL A 100 3.80 -8.82 0.48
C VAL A 100 5.03 -9.47 -0.17
N LEU A 101 5.33 -9.18 -1.43
CA LEU A 101 6.50 -9.73 -2.12
C LEU A 101 7.81 -9.36 -1.43
N VAL A 102 7.94 -8.09 -1.02
CA VAL A 102 9.14 -7.62 -0.30
C VAL A 102 9.21 -8.23 1.10
N GLY A 103 8.08 -8.36 1.79
CA GLY A 103 8.03 -9.04 3.10
C GLY A 103 8.42 -10.51 3.01
N CYS A 104 7.95 -11.23 1.99
CA CYS A 104 8.37 -12.60 1.73
C CYS A 104 9.87 -12.70 1.40
N LEU A 105 10.40 -11.75 0.61
CA LEU A 105 11.83 -11.71 0.31
C LEU A 105 12.66 -11.49 1.58
N TRP A 106 12.23 -10.58 2.45
CA TRP A 106 12.87 -10.36 3.75
C TRP A 106 12.86 -11.65 4.58
N ALA A 107 11.69 -12.29 4.75
CA ALA A 107 11.56 -13.52 5.55
C ALA A 107 12.32 -14.75 4.99
N LEU A 108 12.78 -14.71 3.74
CA LEU A 108 13.61 -15.76 3.14
C LEU A 108 15.11 -15.51 3.30
N LEU A 109 15.50 -14.26 3.56
CA LEU A 109 16.89 -13.82 3.70
C LEU A 109 17.31 -13.61 5.16
N ASP A 110 16.34 -13.48 6.05
CA ASP A 110 16.48 -13.51 7.51
C ASP A 110 16.64 -14.98 8.00
#